data_AF-A0A0G0MAB6-F1
#
_entry.id   AF-A0A0G0MAB6-F1
#
_cell.length_a   1.000
_cell.length_b   1.000
_cell.length_c   1.000
_cell.angle_alpha   90.00
_cell.angle_beta   90.00
_cell.angle_gamma   90.00
#
_symmetry.space_group_name_H-M   'P 1'
#
loop_
_entity.id
_entity.type
_entity.pdbx_description
1 polymer ?
#
loop_
_entity_poly.entity_id
_entity_poly.type
_entity_poly.pdbx_seq_one_letter_code
_entity_poly.pdbx_strand_id
1 'polypeptide(L)'
;MDFKTLIERAKEIRKLYAASDEKRLGKEWPRGEYVKAFVGDVGALIKLTQAKEGFREIENIDERLAHEFGNILWAVIMLAEMYGIDLEKSFMETMNELKERASKGSLAKTQVRSGIVDR
;
A
#
# COMPACT_ATOMS: atom_id res chain seq x y z
N MET A 1 -2.30 -19.38 -1.42
CA MET A 1 -3.26 -18.35 -1.86
C MET A 1 -2.66 -17.67 -3.08
N ASP A 2 -3.40 -17.55 -4.17
CA ASP A 2 -2.93 -16.80 -5.34
C ASP A 2 -3.20 -15.29 -5.17
N PHE A 3 -2.57 -14.47 -6.01
CA PHE A 3 -2.67 -13.01 -5.95
C PHE A 3 -4.10 -12.52 -6.19
N LYS A 4 -4.84 -13.21 -7.07
CA LYS A 4 -6.24 -12.92 -7.34
C LYS A 4 -7.11 -13.09 -6.08
N THR A 5 -6.89 -14.15 -5.31
CA THR A 5 -7.61 -14.41 -4.06
C THR A 5 -7.34 -13.32 -3.03
N LEU A 6 -6.10 -12.84 -2.93
CA LEU A 6 -5.75 -11.69 -2.09
C LEU A 6 -6.51 -10.43 -2.49
N ILE A 7 -6.55 -10.14 -3.79
CA ILE A 7 -7.26 -8.98 -4.33
C ILE A 7 -8.74 -9.06 -4.00
N GLU A 8 -9.39 -10.19 -4.27
CA GLU A 8 -10.83 -10.35 -4.01
C GLU A 8 -11.16 -10.23 -2.52
N ARG A 9 -10.31 -10.77 -1.64
CA ARG A 9 -10.47 -10.61 -0.19
C ARG A 9 -10.35 -9.14 0.24
N ALA A 10 -9.37 -8.41 -0.29
CA ALA A 10 -9.22 -6.99 0.02
C ALA A 10 -10.46 -6.18 -0.41
N LYS A 11 -10.96 -6.42 -1.63
CA LYS A 11 -12.16 -5.78 -2.18
C LYS A 11 -13.40 -6.04 -1.34
N GLU A 12 -13.58 -7.27 -0.88
CA GLU A 12 -14.66 -7.63 0.04
C GLU A 12 -14.61 -6.76 1.31
N ILE A 13 -13.44 -6.64 1.93
CA ILE A 13 -13.27 -5.83 3.14
C ILE A 13 -13.52 -4.35 2.88
N ARG A 14 -13.08 -3.79 1.76
CA ARG A 14 -13.38 -2.38 1.43
C ARG A 14 -14.86 -2.13 1.21
N LYS A 15 -15.61 -3.07 0.64
CA LYS A 15 -17.08 -2.94 0.55
C LYS A 15 -17.72 -2.82 1.94
N LEU A 16 -17.20 -3.55 2.94
CA LEU A 16 -17.66 -3.44 4.32
C LEU A 16 -17.33 -2.06 4.92
N TYR A 17 -16.13 -1.54 4.68
CA TYR A 17 -15.75 -0.19 5.12
C TYR A 17 -16.55 0.91 4.44
N ALA A 18 -16.76 0.84 3.12
CA ALA A 18 -17.59 1.80 2.40
C ALA A 18 -19.02 1.83 2.94
N ALA A 19 -19.61 0.67 3.24
CA ALA A 19 -20.92 0.59 3.87
C ALA A 19 -20.94 1.13 5.31
N SER A 20 -19.84 0.96 6.05
CA SER A 20 -19.67 1.53 7.39
C SER A 20 -19.53 3.06 7.34
N ASP A 21 -18.76 3.59 6.39
CA ASP A 21 -18.57 5.02 6.17
C ASP A 21 -19.90 5.69 5.83
N GLU A 22 -20.68 5.11 4.91
CA GLU A 22 -22.01 5.60 4.55
C GLU A 22 -22.93 5.70 5.78
N LYS A 23 -22.93 4.68 6.64
CA LYS A 23 -23.73 4.66 7.87
C LYS A 23 -23.29 5.71 8.90
N ARG A 24 -21.99 5.95 9.03
CA ARG A 24 -21.43 6.83 10.08
C ARG A 24 -21.32 8.28 9.65
N LEU A 25 -21.07 8.53 8.38
CA LEU A 25 -20.67 9.83 7.83
C LEU A 25 -21.63 10.32 6.75
N GLY A 26 -22.59 9.50 6.31
CA GLY A 26 -23.51 9.81 5.21
C GLY A 26 -22.84 9.87 3.84
N LYS A 27 -21.62 9.33 3.72
CA LYS A 27 -20.83 9.21 2.49
C LYS A 27 -19.66 8.25 2.68
N GLU A 28 -19.26 7.56 1.61
CA GLU A 28 -17.96 6.85 1.55
C GLU A 28 -16.80 7.85 1.73
N TRP A 29 -15.72 7.40 2.37
CA TRP A 29 -14.47 8.16 2.39
C TRP A 29 -13.98 8.45 0.96
N PRO A 30 -13.59 9.71 0.66
CA PRO A 30 -12.96 10.00 -0.61
C PRO A 30 -11.58 9.33 -0.67
N ARG A 31 -11.09 9.05 -1.88
CA ARG A 31 -9.77 8.43 -2.13
C ARG A 31 -8.63 9.06 -1.32
N GLY A 32 -8.66 10.38 -1.14
CA GLY A 32 -7.66 11.11 -0.37
C GLY A 32 -7.58 10.70 1.11
N GLU A 33 -8.69 10.32 1.75
CA GLU A 33 -8.66 9.82 3.14
C GLU A 33 -8.01 8.45 3.23
N TYR A 34 -8.25 7.57 2.24
CA TYR A 34 -7.55 6.29 2.14
C TYR A 34 -6.04 6.46 1.91
N VAL A 35 -5.64 7.45 1.09
CA VAL A 35 -4.21 7.78 0.92
C VAL A 35 -3.59 8.28 2.22
N LYS A 36 -4.30 9.13 2.99
CA LYS A 36 -3.82 9.60 4.29
C LYS A 36 -3.64 8.44 5.29
N ALA A 37 -4.61 7.52 5.35
CA ALA A 37 -4.53 6.34 6.20
C ALA A 37 -3.32 5.47 5.81
N PHE A 38 -3.15 5.20 4.52
CA PHE A 38 -1.99 4.48 3.98
C PHE A 38 -0.65 5.11 4.39
N VAL A 39 -0.52 6.43 4.30
CA VAL A 39 0.70 7.14 4.74
C VAL A 39 0.93 6.98 6.25
N GLY A 40 -0.14 6.91 7.04
CA GLY A 40 -0.09 6.58 8.46
C GLY A 40 0.55 5.21 8.72
N ASP A 41 0.10 4.18 8.01
CA ASP A 41 0.62 2.81 8.12
C ASP A 41 2.10 2.72 7.70
N VAL A 42 2.50 3.44 6.63
CA VAL A 42 3.91 3.57 6.23
C VAL A 42 4.74 4.26 7.33
N GLY A 43 4.18 5.28 7.99
CA GLY A 43 4.79 5.94 9.14
C GLY A 43 4.97 5.00 10.33
N ALA A 44 4.01 4.11 10.58
CA ALA A 44 4.11 3.06 11.59
C ALA A 44 5.20 2.05 11.23
N LEU A 45 5.24 1.59 9.97
CA LEU A 45 6.26 0.68 9.46
C LEU A 45 7.68 1.21 9.70
N ILE A 46 7.95 2.49 9.38
CA ILE A 46 9.25 3.15 9.67
C ILE A 46 9.60 3.06 11.16
N LYS A 47 8.60 3.21 12.04
CA LYS A 47 8.86 3.15 13.47
C LYS A 47 9.23 1.75 13.92
N LEU A 48 8.51 0.75 13.41
CA LEU A 48 8.71 -0.66 13.73
C LEU A 48 10.02 -1.19 13.17
N THR A 49 10.44 -0.81 11.96
CA THR A 49 11.75 -1.23 11.42
C THR A 49 12.90 -0.70 12.27
N GLN A 50 12.85 0.56 12.69
CA GLN A 50 13.85 1.12 13.61
C GLN A 50 13.86 0.38 14.97
N ALA A 51 12.70 -0.05 15.46
CA ALA A 51 12.64 -0.87 16.68
C ALA A 51 13.27 -2.26 16.46
N LYS A 52 12.99 -2.89 15.32
CA LYS A 52 13.58 -4.18 14.94
C LYS A 52 15.11 -4.11 14.78
N GLU A 53 15.63 -2.95 14.40
CA GLU A 53 17.06 -2.64 14.29
C GLU A 53 17.70 -2.19 15.63
N GLY A 54 16.93 -2.11 16.72
CA GLY A 54 17.45 -1.82 18.06
C GLY A 54 17.58 -0.34 18.41
N PHE A 55 17.05 0.57 17.59
CA PHE A 55 17.07 2.02 17.89
C PHE A 55 16.02 2.45 18.93
N ARG A 56 15.08 1.56 19.28
CA ARG A 56 14.07 1.76 20.32
C ARG A 56 13.47 0.42 20.76
N GLU A 57 12.88 0.39 21.95
CA GLU A 57 12.13 -0.77 22.44
C GLU A 57 10.64 -0.67 22.11
N ILE A 58 10.10 -1.74 21.53
CA ILE A 58 8.66 -1.93 21.26
C ILE A 58 8.31 -3.39 21.55
N GLU A 59 7.28 -3.60 22.36
CA GLU A 59 6.74 -4.93 22.63
C GLU A 59 6.03 -5.53 21.40
N ASN A 60 6.13 -6.86 21.26
CA ASN A 60 5.49 -7.63 20.18
C ASN A 60 5.84 -7.11 18.78
N ILE A 61 7.11 -6.73 18.58
CA ILE A 61 7.56 -6.07 17.36
C ILE A 61 7.24 -6.86 16.09
N ASP A 62 7.40 -8.19 16.12
CA ASP A 62 7.16 -9.03 14.95
C ASP A 62 5.69 -9.11 14.56
N GLU A 63 4.80 -9.19 15.54
CA GLU A 63 3.35 -9.18 15.31
C GLU A 63 2.90 -7.83 14.73
N ARG A 64 3.36 -6.73 15.33
CA ARG A 64 3.04 -5.38 14.84
C ARG A 64 3.58 -5.15 13.43
N LEU A 65 4.79 -5.61 13.15
CA LEU A 65 5.40 -5.49 11.84
C LEU A 65 4.60 -6.27 10.78
N ALA A 66 4.21 -7.52 11.10
CA ALA A 66 3.36 -8.32 10.22
C ALA A 66 1.99 -7.67 9.98
N HIS A 67 1.40 -7.06 11.02
CA HIS A 67 0.15 -6.31 10.90
C HIS A 67 0.26 -5.12 9.94
N GLU A 68 1.30 -4.29 10.08
CA GLU A 68 1.48 -3.13 9.19
C GLU A 68 1.75 -3.54 7.74
N PHE A 69 2.49 -4.62 7.48
CA PHE A 69 2.62 -5.15 6.12
C PHE A 69 1.26 -5.58 5.54
N GLY A 70 0.39 -6.15 6.37
CA GLY A 70 -0.98 -6.47 5.99
C GLY A 70 -1.80 -5.23 5.62
N ASN A 71 -1.77 -4.19 6.47
CA ASN A 71 -2.49 -2.94 6.23
C ASN A 71 -2.00 -2.23 4.98
N ILE A 72 -0.68 -2.14 4.80
CA ILE A 72 -0.06 -1.53 3.61
C ILE A 72 -0.47 -2.28 2.34
N LEU A 73 -0.43 -3.61 2.34
CA LEU A 73 -0.83 -4.39 1.17
C LEU A 73 -2.33 -4.20 0.87
N TRP A 74 -3.19 -4.21 1.89
CA TRP A 74 -4.61 -3.94 1.73
C TRP A 74 -4.85 -2.55 1.14
N ALA A 75 -4.20 -1.52 1.68
CA ALA A 75 -4.32 -0.14 1.20
C ALA A 75 -3.89 -0.01 -0.28
N VAL A 76 -2.78 -0.62 -0.68
CA VAL A 76 -2.32 -0.62 -2.08
C VAL A 76 -3.34 -1.27 -3.01
N ILE A 77 -3.87 -2.45 -2.65
CA ILE A 77 -4.89 -3.14 -3.45
C ILE A 77 -6.15 -2.27 -3.56
N MET A 78 -6.59 -1.68 -2.45
CA MET A 78 -7.81 -0.89 -2.45
C MET A 78 -7.69 0.40 -3.24
N LEU A 79 -6.58 1.13 -3.08
CA LEU A 79 -6.32 2.33 -3.85
C LEU A 79 -6.24 2.01 -5.35
N ALA A 80 -5.58 0.91 -5.74
CA ALA A 80 -5.56 0.48 -7.13
C ALA A 80 -6.98 0.26 -7.69
N GLU A 81 -7.87 -0.42 -6.95
CA GLU A 81 -9.27 -0.58 -7.34
C GLU A 81 -9.98 0.78 -7.46
N MET A 82 -9.82 1.66 -6.47
CA MET A 82 -10.46 2.98 -6.46
C MET A 82 -10.03 3.87 -7.65
N TYR A 83 -8.79 3.74 -8.10
CA TYR A 83 -8.25 4.46 -9.25
C TYR A 83 -8.40 3.70 -10.58
N GLY A 84 -9.00 2.50 -10.59
CA GLY A 84 -9.20 1.70 -11.80
C GLY A 84 -7.91 1.13 -12.38
N ILE A 85 -6.92 0.87 -11.55
CA ILE A 85 -5.61 0.33 -11.94
C ILE A 85 -5.64 -1.19 -11.87
N ASP A 86 -5.25 -1.86 -12.95
CA ASP A 86 -4.93 -3.28 -12.94
C ASP A 86 -3.58 -3.49 -12.23
N LEU A 87 -3.66 -3.82 -10.94
CA LEU A 87 -2.49 -3.94 -10.08
C LEU A 87 -1.57 -5.10 -10.50
N GLU A 88 -2.13 -6.22 -10.96
CA GLU A 88 -1.33 -7.39 -11.36
C GLU A 88 -0.51 -7.06 -12.61
N LYS A 89 -1.18 -6.51 -13.64
CA LYS A 89 -0.50 -6.05 -14.85
C LYS A 89 0.57 -5.00 -14.54
N SER A 90 0.21 -3.97 -13.77
CA SER A 90 1.13 -2.87 -13.41
C SER A 90 2.34 -3.38 -12.64
N PHE A 91 2.15 -4.32 -11.72
CA PHE A 91 3.24 -4.95 -10.99
C PHE A 91 4.18 -5.71 -11.93
N MET A 92 3.65 -6.55 -12.82
CA MET A 92 4.45 -7.35 -13.75
C MET A 92 5.26 -6.49 -14.73
N GLU A 93 4.65 -5.42 -15.26
CA GLU A 93 5.35 -4.45 -16.11
C GLU A 93 6.50 -3.78 -15.34
N THR A 94 6.24 -3.33 -14.11
CA THR A 94 7.27 -2.72 -13.24
C THR A 94 8.41 -3.70 -12.94
N MET A 95 8.13 -4.97 -12.65
CA MET A 95 9.16 -5.98 -12.39
C MET A 95 10.04 -6.25 -13.61
N ASN A 96 9.45 -6.27 -14.81
CA ASN A 96 10.20 -6.42 -16.06
C ASN A 96 11.16 -5.24 -16.28
N GLU A 97 10.69 -4.00 -16.05
CA GLU A 97 11.53 -2.81 -16.10
C GLU A 97 12.67 -2.86 -15.07
N LEU A 98 12.37 -3.24 -13.83
CA LEU A 98 13.39 -3.37 -12.78
C LEU A 98 14.43 -4.43 -13.14
N LYS A 99 14.02 -5.57 -13.69
CA LYS A 99 14.93 -6.63 -14.17
C LYS A 99 15.86 -6.13 -15.27
N GLU A 100 15.33 -5.42 -16.26
CA GLU A 100 16.13 -4.86 -17.35
C GLU A 100 17.18 -3.87 -16.81
N ARG A 101 16.76 -2.98 -15.90
CA ARG A 101 17.65 -2.00 -15.27
C ARG A 101 18.73 -2.66 -14.43
N ALA A 102 18.36 -3.64 -13.61
CA ALA A 102 19.30 -4.38 -12.78
C ALA A 102 20.34 -5.12 -13.64
N SER A 103 19.92 -5.72 -14.77
CA SER A 103 20.81 -6.40 -15.71
C SER A 103 21.82 -5.47 -16.39
N LYS A 104 21.51 -4.16 -16.45
CA LYS A 104 22.38 -3.10 -16.95
C LYS A 104 23.24 -2.44 -15.86
N GLY A 105 23.26 -2.99 -14.64
CA GLY A 105 24.01 -2.43 -13.50
C GLY A 105 23.44 -1.12 -12.96
N SER A 106 22.21 -0.77 -13.30
CA SER A 106 21.55 0.44 -12.80
C SER A 106 20.93 0.20 -11.43
N LEU A 107 20.98 1.22 -10.56
CA LEU A 107 20.21 1.24 -9.31
C LEU A 107 18.70 1.20 -9.64
N ALA A 108 17.89 0.67 -8.72
CA ALA A 108 16.43 0.66 -8.81
C ALA A 108 15.80 2.07 -8.96
N LYS A 109 16.57 3.13 -8.69
CA LYS A 109 16.21 4.56 -8.54
C LYS A 109 14.82 4.85 -7.98
N THR A 110 14.90 5.53 -6.83
CA THR A 110 14.10 6.67 -6.38
C THR A 110 14.23 7.84 -7.36
N GLN A 111 13.22 8.10 -8.17
CA GLN A 111 12.97 9.44 -8.74
C GLN A 111 11.51 9.50 -9.13
N VAL A 112 10.72 10.22 -8.31
CA VAL A 112 9.35 10.61 -8.62
C VAL A 112 9.40 11.23 -10.01
N ARG A 113 8.74 10.60 -10.99
CA ARG A 113 8.43 11.26 -12.26
C ARG A 113 7.44 12.37 -11.92
N SER A 114 7.90 13.52 -11.44
CA SER A 114 7.02 14.68 -11.27
C SER A 114 6.84 15.33 -12.64
N GLY A 115 6.08 14.65 -13.50
CA GLY A 115 5.28 15.28 -14.55
C GLY A 115 3.98 15.87 -13.98
N ILE A 116 3.93 16.12 -12.66
CA ILE A 116 2.83 16.78 -12.00
C ILE A 116 2.88 18.23 -12.44
N VAL A 117 2.00 18.56 -13.39
CA VAL A 117 1.64 19.95 -13.67
C VAL A 117 0.53 20.26 -12.68
N ASP A 118 0.83 21.06 -11.67
CA ASP A 118 -0.20 21.64 -10.81
C ASP A 118 -1.16 22.42 -11.71
N ARG A 119 -2.45 22.09 -11.65
CA ARG A 119 -3.51 22.87 -12.31
C ARG A 119 -3.96 23.99 -11.40
#